data_AF-A0A4V0I2A9-F1
#
_entry.id   AF-A0A4V0I2A9-F1
#
_cell.length_a   1.000
_cell.length_b   1.000
_cell.length_c   1.000
_cell.angle_alpha   90.00
_cell.angle_beta   90.00
_cell.angle_gamma   90.00
#
_symmetry.space_group_name_H-M   'P 1'
#
loop_
_entity.id
_entity.type
_entity.pdbx_description
1 polymer ?
#
loop_
_entity_poly.entity_id
_entity_poly.type
_entity_poly.pdbx_seq_one_letter_code
_entity_poly.pdbx_strand_id
1 'polypeptide(L)'
;MSDLHTPNSRAYTHNACGNTTVVTDEHFTAICDPFRLVTGTFCVGCESHFPLKDFVWADTGEVIADARERWAREAPPAVRTLNSSLGCWLTLALGAAAGAAVGWFAVAQTGKAAGIGAAVGAVALPIVWLGFVVPAVTKSVYNWDPRHLK
;
A
#
# COMPACT_ATOMS: atom_id res chain seq x y z
N MET A 1 19.94 29.20 0.03
CA MET A 1 19.35 28.28 -0.97
C MET A 1 19.44 26.90 -0.36
N SER A 2 18.36 26.43 0.26
CA SER A 2 18.29 25.09 0.82
C SER A 2 18.00 24.15 -0.34
N ASP A 3 18.99 23.37 -0.75
CA ASP A 3 18.80 22.33 -1.75
C ASP A 3 17.66 21.42 -1.29
N LEU A 4 16.65 21.28 -2.16
CA LEU A 4 15.46 20.43 -2.00
C LEU A 4 15.87 18.94 -2.04
N HIS A 5 16.79 18.52 -1.18
CA HIS A 5 17.20 17.13 -1.09
C HIS A 5 16.08 16.34 -0.41
N THR A 6 15.54 15.40 -1.18
CA THR A 6 14.55 14.42 -0.71
C THR A 6 15.21 13.58 0.38
N PRO A 7 14.77 13.61 1.66
CA PRO A 7 15.30 12.66 2.63
C PRO A 7 14.99 11.25 2.13
N ASN A 8 16.03 10.50 1.82
CA ASN A 8 15.97 9.08 1.48
C ASN A 8 16.24 8.21 2.71
N SER A 9 16.26 8.79 3.90
CA SER A 9 16.56 8.09 5.14
C SER A 9 15.94 8.77 6.34
N ARG A 10 15.69 7.98 7.39
CA ARG A 10 15.29 8.48 8.72
C ARG A 10 15.73 7.50 9.79
N ALA A 11 16.00 8.02 10.99
CA ALA A 11 16.35 7.21 12.14
C ALA A 11 15.13 6.90 13.01
N TYR A 12 15.06 5.69 13.57
CA TYR A 12 14.07 5.30 14.57
C TYR A 12 14.73 4.54 15.71
N THR A 13 14.09 4.54 16.87
CA THR A 13 14.59 3.91 18.09
C THR A 13 13.63 2.82 18.55
N HIS A 14 14.18 1.66 18.92
CA HIS A 14 13.40 0.57 19.52
C HIS A 14 13.13 0.86 20.99
N ASN A 15 11.85 0.92 21.39
CA ASN A 15 11.44 1.29 22.75
C ASN A 15 12.01 0.36 23.83
N ALA A 16 12.15 -0.93 23.54
CA ALA A 16 12.59 -1.90 24.54
C ALA A 16 14.10 -1.85 24.82
N CYS A 17 14.93 -1.68 23.78
CA CYS A 17 16.40 -1.74 23.92
C CYS A 17 17.10 -0.38 23.80
N GLY A 18 16.40 0.67 23.36
CA GLY A 18 16.94 2.02 23.18
C GLY A 18 17.89 2.21 21.99
N ASN A 19 18.22 1.16 21.23
CA ASN A 19 19.08 1.31 20.06
C ASN A 19 18.37 2.00 18.89
N THR A 20 19.09 2.92 18.26
CA THR A 20 18.66 3.66 17.07
C THR A 20 19.13 2.95 15.80
N THR A 21 18.22 2.77 14.85
CA THR A 21 18.47 2.23 13.51
C THR A 21 18.19 3.31 12.47
N VAL A 22 19.08 3.46 11.50
CA VAL A 22 18.85 4.33 10.34
C VAL A 22 18.33 3.47 9.21
N VAL A 23 17.14 3.81 8.70
CA VAL A 23 16.58 3.16 7.51
C VAL A 23 16.76 4.07 6.30
N THR A 24 17.14 3.50 5.15
CA THR A 24 17.37 4.21 3.90
C THR A 24 16.53 3.64 2.75
N ASP A 25 16.44 4.40 1.66
CA ASP A 25 16.01 4.00 0.32
C ASP A 25 14.62 3.33 0.26
N GLU A 26 14.54 2.12 -0.29
CA GLU A 26 13.27 1.40 -0.47
C GLU A 26 12.64 1.04 0.89
N HIS A 27 13.45 0.65 1.87
CA HIS A 27 12.95 0.30 3.20
C HIS A 27 12.34 1.52 3.90
N PHE A 28 12.98 2.69 3.74
CA PHE A 28 12.45 3.94 4.26
C PHE A 28 11.11 4.27 3.60
N THR A 29 11.06 4.19 2.26
CA THR A 29 9.84 4.38 1.48
C THR A 29 8.73 3.44 1.93
N ALA A 30 9.04 2.16 2.15
CA ALA A 30 8.06 1.16 2.56
C ALA A 30 7.51 1.40 3.98
N ILE A 31 8.37 1.74 4.94
CA ILE A 31 7.97 2.03 6.33
C ILE A 31 7.13 3.29 6.40
N CYS A 32 7.42 4.28 5.57
CA CYS A 32 6.66 5.50 5.58
C CYS A 32 5.33 5.34 4.82
N ASP A 33 5.22 4.50 3.77
CA ASP A 33 3.99 4.33 2.98
C ASP A 33 2.87 3.67 3.81
N PRO A 34 1.80 4.40 4.18
CA PRO A 34 0.76 3.88 5.05
C PRO A 34 -0.08 2.79 4.39
N PHE A 35 -0.07 2.68 3.05
CA PHE A 35 -0.86 1.71 2.30
C PHE A 35 -0.07 0.45 1.96
N ARG A 36 1.26 0.47 2.05
CA ARG A 36 2.08 -0.73 1.90
C ARG A 36 1.97 -1.59 3.17
N LEU A 37 1.75 -2.90 3.00
CA LEU A 37 1.67 -3.82 4.13
C LEU A 37 3.05 -4.01 4.77
N VAL A 38 3.32 -3.25 5.84
CA VAL A 38 4.53 -3.37 6.67
C VAL A 38 4.11 -3.58 8.11
N THR A 39 4.37 -4.77 8.64
CA THR A 39 3.95 -5.18 9.99
C THR A 39 5.03 -4.92 11.05
N GLY A 40 6.29 -4.79 10.63
CA GLY A 40 7.43 -4.62 11.52
C GLY A 40 8.67 -4.13 10.81
N THR A 41 9.71 -3.82 11.60
CA THR A 41 11.03 -3.43 11.11
C THR A 41 12.14 -4.03 11.97
N PHE A 42 13.37 -4.00 11.46
CA PHE A 42 14.55 -4.59 12.10
C PHE A 42 15.14 -3.66 13.17
N CYS A 43 15.54 -4.20 14.30
CA CYS A 43 16.32 -3.50 15.31
C CYS A 43 17.77 -3.95 15.25
N VAL A 44 18.71 -3.03 14.98
CA VAL A 44 20.15 -3.37 14.91
C VAL A 44 20.74 -3.81 16.25
N GLY A 45 20.16 -3.38 17.38
CA GLY A 45 20.65 -3.74 18.71
C GLY A 45 20.18 -5.11 19.19
N CYS A 46 18.94 -5.48 18.85
CA CYS A 46 18.37 -6.78 19.19
C CYS A 46 18.60 -7.83 18.09
N GLU A 47 19.10 -7.41 16.93
CA GLU A 47 19.31 -8.24 15.74
C GLU A 47 18.07 -9.04 15.30
N SER A 48 16.88 -8.44 15.46
CA SER A 48 15.60 -9.11 15.18
C SER A 48 14.53 -8.13 14.68
N HIS A 49 13.44 -8.67 14.13
CA HIS A 49 12.28 -7.91 13.65
C HIS A 49 11.22 -7.77 14.73
N PHE A 50 10.69 -6.56 14.88
CA PHE A 50 9.64 -6.25 15.86
C PHE A 50 8.49 -5.48 15.20
N PRO A 51 7.28 -5.52 15.77
CA PRO A 51 6.14 -4.70 15.35
C PRO A 51 6.46 -3.19 15.28
N LEU A 52 5.88 -2.48 14.31
CA LEU A 52 6.11 -1.03 14.14
C LEU A 52 5.70 -0.18 15.36
N LYS A 53 4.77 -0.67 16.19
CA LYS A 53 4.35 -0.03 17.44
C LYS A 53 5.44 0.00 18.52
N ASP A 54 6.46 -0.84 18.38
CA ASP A 54 7.56 -0.93 19.33
C ASP A 54 8.70 0.05 19.00
N PHE A 55 8.54 0.86 17.93
CA PHE A 55 9.53 1.83 17.49
C PHE A 55 8.95 3.24 17.47
N VAL A 56 9.83 4.21 17.75
CA VAL A 56 9.55 5.64 17.64
C VAL A 56 10.52 6.29 16.68
N TRP A 57 10.07 7.29 15.92
CA TRP A 57 10.98 8.12 15.11
C TRP A 57 11.94 8.87 16.03
N ALA A 58 13.25 8.85 15.70
CA ALA A 58 14.28 9.37 16.60
C ALA A 58 14.24 10.90 16.76
N ASP A 59 13.71 11.60 15.76
CA ASP A 59 13.60 13.06 15.71
C ASP A 59 12.32 13.60 16.38
N THR A 60 11.19 12.88 16.29
CA THR A 60 9.90 13.34 16.83
C THR A 60 9.44 12.58 18.07
N GLY A 61 9.95 11.37 18.31
CA GLY A 61 9.43 10.45 19.32
C GLY A 61 8.05 9.87 19.00
N GLU A 62 7.49 10.15 17.81
CA GLU A 62 6.19 9.60 17.38
C GLU A 62 6.34 8.09 17.10
N VAL A 63 5.39 7.29 17.60
CA VAL A 63 5.34 5.85 17.31
C VAL A 63 5.10 5.66 15.80
N ILE A 64 5.91 4.82 15.16
CA ILE A 64 5.86 4.64 13.70
C ILE A 64 4.48 4.18 13.24
N ALA A 65 3.84 3.28 13.99
CA ALA A 65 2.48 2.80 13.68
C ALA A 65 1.44 3.94 13.70
N ASP A 66 1.51 4.84 14.69
CA ASP A 66 0.59 5.96 14.84
C ASP A 66 0.80 7.01 13.73
N ALA A 67 2.07 7.26 13.38
CA ALA A 67 2.44 8.12 12.27
C ALA A 67 1.83 7.62 10.95
N ARG A 68 1.93 6.32 10.67
CA ARG A 68 1.31 5.68 9.49
C ARG A 68 -0.21 5.80 9.50
N GLU A 69 -0.85 5.61 10.65
CA GLU A 69 -2.30 5.74 10.74
C GLU A 69 -2.75 7.18 10.48
N ARG A 70 -2.01 8.17 10.99
CA ARG A 70 -2.23 9.59 10.73
C ARG A 70 -2.10 9.92 9.25
N TRP A 71 -1.01 9.49 8.59
CA TRP A 71 -0.82 9.70 7.15
C TRP A 71 -1.91 9.02 6.31
N ALA A 72 -2.36 7.83 6.73
CA ALA A 72 -3.49 7.14 6.09
C ALA A 72 -4.79 7.96 6.17
N ARG A 73 -5.02 8.65 7.30
CA ARG A 73 -6.22 9.51 7.49
C ARG A 73 -6.15 10.80 6.68
N GLU A 74 -4.96 11.38 6.54
CA GLU A 74 -4.71 12.59 5.75
C GLU A 74 -4.79 12.35 4.23
N ALA A 75 -4.67 11.09 3.79
CA ALA A 75 -4.79 10.76 2.38
C ALA A 75 -6.19 11.04 1.80
N PRO A 76 -6.28 11.39 0.51
CA PRO A 76 -7.56 11.63 -0.16
C PRO A 76 -8.54 10.45 0.00
N PRO A 77 -9.86 10.69 0.15
CA PRO A 77 -10.85 9.64 0.34
C PRO A 77 -10.80 8.55 -0.74
N ALA A 78 -10.58 8.91 -2.01
CA ALA A 78 -10.48 7.96 -3.11
C ALA A 78 -9.33 6.96 -2.92
N VAL A 79 -8.16 7.43 -2.47
CA VAL A 79 -6.97 6.59 -2.23
C VAL A 79 -7.21 5.65 -1.06
N ARG A 80 -7.83 6.17 0.01
CA ARG A 80 -8.20 5.38 1.18
C ARG A 80 -9.20 4.28 0.82
N THR A 81 -10.22 4.60 0.03
CA THR A 81 -11.21 3.62 -0.42
C THR A 81 -10.55 2.56 -1.29
N LEU A 82 -9.72 2.94 -2.26
CA LEU A 82 -9.03 2.00 -3.14
C LEU A 82 -8.10 1.04 -2.40
N ASN A 83 -7.43 1.51 -1.34
CA ASN A 83 -6.53 0.70 -0.50
C ASN A 83 -7.25 0.03 0.69
N SER A 84 -8.57 0.14 0.79
CA SER A 84 -9.36 -0.52 1.84
C SER A 84 -9.89 -1.88 1.38
N SER A 85 -10.34 -2.71 2.34
CA SER A 85 -11.05 -3.96 2.03
C SER A 85 -12.28 -3.73 1.14
N LEU A 86 -12.99 -2.61 1.33
CA LEU A 86 -14.12 -2.23 0.49
C LEU A 86 -13.68 -1.97 -0.97
N GLY A 87 -12.55 -1.29 -1.18
CA GLY A 87 -11.98 -1.08 -2.51
C GLY A 87 -11.66 -2.39 -3.22
N CYS A 88 -11.04 -3.35 -2.51
CA CYS A 88 -10.79 -4.69 -3.02
C CYS A 88 -12.10 -5.40 -3.43
N TRP A 89 -13.13 -5.37 -2.58
CA TRP A 89 -14.41 -6.03 -2.89
C TRP A 89 -15.17 -5.36 -4.04
N LEU A 90 -15.18 -4.03 -4.09
CA LEU A 90 -15.80 -3.28 -5.19
C LEU A 90 -15.15 -3.63 -6.53
N THR A 91 -13.83 -3.78 -6.53
CA THR A 91 -13.07 -4.02 -7.76
C THR A 91 -13.19 -5.47 -8.24
N LEU A 92 -13.22 -6.41 -7.30
CA LEU A 92 -13.65 -7.79 -7.56
C LEU A 92 -15.05 -7.86 -8.16
N ALA A 93 -16.02 -7.15 -7.57
CA ALA A 93 -17.41 -7.15 -8.03
C ALA A 93 -17.56 -6.54 -9.43
N LEU A 94 -16.93 -5.40 -9.69
CA LEU A 94 -16.90 -4.77 -11.00
C LEU A 94 -16.23 -5.66 -12.05
N GLY A 95 -15.12 -6.31 -11.69
CA GLY A 95 -14.42 -7.25 -12.56
C GLY A 95 -15.27 -8.47 -12.91
N ALA A 96 -15.95 -9.05 -11.92
CA ALA A 96 -16.88 -10.16 -12.13
C ALA A 96 -18.07 -9.76 -13.03
N ALA A 97 -18.65 -8.57 -12.81
CA ALA A 97 -19.75 -8.05 -13.62
C ALA A 97 -19.31 -7.81 -15.08
N ALA A 98 -18.15 -7.20 -15.29
CA ALA A 98 -17.58 -6.98 -16.61
C ALA A 98 -17.26 -8.31 -17.33
N GLY A 99 -16.64 -9.27 -16.63
CA GLY A 99 -16.37 -10.60 -17.16
C GLY A 99 -17.64 -11.36 -17.54
N ALA A 100 -18.69 -11.26 -16.72
CA ALA A 100 -20.00 -11.85 -17.01
C ALA A 100 -20.66 -11.21 -18.24
N ALA A 101 -20.59 -9.88 -18.38
CA ALA A 101 -21.15 -9.18 -19.55
C ALA A 101 -20.44 -9.58 -20.85
N VAL A 102 -19.11 -9.66 -20.84
CA VAL A 102 -18.31 -10.12 -21.99
C VAL A 102 -18.60 -11.59 -22.30
N GLY A 103 -18.67 -12.45 -21.29
CA GLY A 103 -19.01 -13.86 -21.44
C GLY A 103 -20.40 -14.07 -22.04
N TRP A 104 -21.39 -13.30 -21.57
CA TRP A 104 -22.75 -13.32 -22.12
C TRP A 104 -22.77 -12.94 -23.60
N PHE A 105 -22.09 -11.85 -23.97
CA PHE A 105 -22.02 -11.39 -25.35
C PHE A 105 -21.33 -12.42 -26.27
N ALA A 106 -20.23 -13.03 -25.82
CA ALA A 106 -19.52 -14.06 -26.58
C ALA A 106 -20.37 -15.32 -26.82
N VAL A 107 -21.15 -15.74 -25.82
CA VAL A 107 -22.05 -16.90 -25.93
C VAL A 107 -23.23 -16.61 -26.84
N ALA A 108 -23.80 -15.40 -26.76
CA ALA A 108 -24.86 -14.98 -27.66
C ALA A 108 -24.46 -15.05 -29.14
N GLN A 109 -23.16 -14.92 -29.46
CA GLN A 109 -22.66 -15.01 -30.83
C GLN A 109 -22.17 -16.41 -31.26
N THR A 110 -21.67 -17.24 -30.33
CA THR A 110 -20.92 -18.48 -30.69
C THR A 110 -21.49 -19.77 -30.12
N GLY A 111 -22.47 -19.71 -29.21
CA GLY A 111 -23.14 -20.89 -28.65
C GLY A 111 -22.28 -21.79 -27.75
N LYS A 112 -21.07 -21.38 -27.36
CA LYS A 112 -20.19 -22.17 -26.47
C LYS A 112 -19.69 -21.39 -25.24
N ALA A 113 -19.93 -22.00 -24.07
CA ALA A 113 -19.30 -21.87 -22.75
C ALA A 113 -19.12 -20.45 -22.13
N ALA A 114 -20.21 -19.91 -21.58
CA ALA A 114 -20.23 -18.69 -20.75
C ALA A 114 -19.32 -18.76 -19.51
N GLY A 115 -19.16 -19.96 -18.94
CA GLY A 115 -18.53 -20.16 -17.63
C GLY A 115 -17.03 -19.86 -17.60
N ILE A 116 -16.32 -20.04 -18.72
CA ILE A 116 -14.87 -19.86 -18.77
C ILE A 116 -14.51 -18.37 -18.77
N GLY A 117 -15.27 -17.54 -19.49
CA GLY A 117 -15.05 -16.09 -19.53
C GLY A 117 -15.26 -15.42 -18.16
N ALA A 118 -16.29 -15.85 -17.42
CA ALA A 118 -16.53 -15.37 -16.06
C ALA A 118 -15.41 -15.78 -15.08
N ALA A 119 -14.90 -17.02 -15.18
CA ALA A 119 -13.82 -17.50 -14.32
C ALA A 119 -12.49 -16.78 -14.59
N VAL A 120 -12.13 -16.55 -15.86
CA VAL A 120 -10.91 -15.82 -16.23
C VAL A 120 -11.02 -14.34 -15.82
N GLY A 121 -12.18 -13.71 -16.06
CA GLY A 121 -12.44 -12.33 -15.63
C GLY A 121 -12.34 -12.15 -14.10
N ALA A 122 -12.86 -13.11 -13.33
CA ALA A 122 -12.83 -13.08 -11.87
C ALA A 122 -11.44 -13.26 -11.26
N VAL A 123 -10.46 -13.80 -12.01
CA VAL A 123 -9.09 -14.02 -11.52
C VAL A 123 -8.10 -13.02 -12.12
N ALA A 124 -8.17 -12.76 -13.42
CA ALA A 124 -7.21 -11.89 -14.10
C ALA A 124 -7.41 -10.40 -13.75
N LEU A 125 -8.67 -9.95 -13.65
CA LEU A 125 -8.95 -8.53 -13.35
C LEU A 125 -8.50 -8.12 -11.95
N PRO A 126 -8.71 -8.90 -10.88
CA PRO A 126 -8.19 -8.54 -9.55
C PRO A 126 -6.67 -8.50 -9.50
N ILE A 127 -5.98 -9.42 -10.21
CA ILE A 127 -4.51 -9.43 -10.27
C ILE A 127 -4.00 -8.17 -10.97
N VAL A 128 -4.56 -7.82 -12.14
CA VAL A 128 -4.20 -6.60 -12.87
C VAL A 128 -4.57 -5.35 -12.06
N TRP A 129 -5.71 -5.38 -11.38
CA TRP A 129 -6.18 -4.26 -10.58
C TRP A 129 -5.27 -4.00 -9.37
N LEU A 130 -5.01 -5.02 -8.55
CA LEU A 130 -4.16 -4.91 -7.36
C LEU A 130 -2.68 -4.73 -7.72
N GLY A 131 -2.20 -5.38 -8.78
CA GLY A 131 -0.79 -5.37 -9.16
C GLY A 131 -0.36 -4.17 -10.00
N PHE A 132 -1.28 -3.56 -10.77
CA PHE A 132 -0.95 -2.49 -11.71
C PHE A 132 -1.81 -1.24 -11.54
N VAL A 133 -3.15 -1.38 -11.50
CA VAL A 133 -4.04 -0.22 -11.50
C VAL A 133 -3.98 0.54 -10.18
N VAL A 134 -4.08 -0.14 -9.04
CA VAL A 134 -4.01 0.52 -7.72
C VAL A 134 -2.66 1.23 -7.55
N PRO A 135 -1.49 0.60 -7.76
CA PRO A 135 -0.21 1.30 -7.68
C PRO A 135 -0.11 2.51 -8.63
N ALA A 136 -0.59 2.37 -9.87
CA ALA A 136 -0.52 3.46 -10.85
C ALA A 136 -1.46 4.63 -10.51
N VAL A 137 -2.72 4.33 -10.14
CA VAL A 137 -3.70 5.34 -9.74
C VAL A 137 -3.28 6.01 -8.45
N THR A 138 -2.88 5.25 -7.43
CA THR A 138 -2.34 5.80 -6.18
C THR A 138 -1.17 6.72 -6.49
N LYS A 139 -0.18 6.30 -7.28
CA LYS A 139 0.95 7.18 -7.66
C LYS A 139 0.53 8.44 -8.44
N SER A 140 -0.49 8.35 -9.29
CA SER A 140 -0.96 9.49 -10.10
C SER A 140 -1.81 10.50 -9.33
N VAL A 141 -2.63 10.03 -8.38
CA VAL A 141 -3.58 10.86 -7.62
C VAL A 141 -3.00 11.31 -6.29
N TYR A 142 -2.11 10.50 -5.73
CA TYR A 142 -1.50 10.72 -4.43
C TYR A 142 -0.04 10.31 -4.54
N ASN A 143 0.77 11.30 -4.90
CA ASN A 143 2.21 11.19 -4.78
C ASN A 143 2.55 11.16 -3.29
N TRP A 144 2.33 10.00 -2.67
CA TRP A 144 2.66 9.76 -1.28
C TRP A 144 4.16 9.87 -1.17
N ASP A 145 4.57 10.94 -0.50
CA ASP A 145 5.93 11.39 -0.52
C ASP A 145 6.44 11.48 0.92
N PRO A 146 7.36 10.57 1.33
CA PRO A 146 7.91 10.63 2.68
C PRO A 146 8.64 11.94 2.99
N ARG A 147 8.91 12.78 1.97
CA ARG A 147 9.51 14.13 2.09
C ARG A 147 8.67 15.16 2.84
N HIS A 148 7.36 14.96 2.97
CA HIS A 148 6.46 15.92 3.64
C HIS A 148 6.16 15.57 5.10
N LEU A 149 6.74 14.47 5.59
CA LEU A 149 6.49 13.96 6.92
C LEU A 149 7.31 14.76 7.94
N LYS A 150 6.64 15.69 8.63
CA LYS A 150 7.13 16.28 9.87
C LYS A 150 6.61 15.50 11.06
#